data_AF-A0A812BGD8-F1
#
_entry.id   AF-A0A812BGD8-F1
#
_cell.length_a   1.000
_cell.length_b   1.000
_cell.length_c   1.000
_cell.angle_alpha   90.00
_cell.angle_beta   90.00
_cell.angle_gamma   90.00
#
_symmetry.space_group_name_H-M   'P 1'
#
loop_
_entity.id
_entity.type
_entity.pdbx_description
1 polymer ?
#
loop_
_entity_poly.entity_id
_entity_poly.type
_entity_poly.pdbx_seq_one_letter_code
_entity_poly.pdbx_strand_id
1 'polypeptide(L)'
;MSQEERLREKLVKIREILKEDIGFEVYPFKVQWYNEFVDKTYQLPYGMDTIAVVVISTPDMFDKAFKQYLATGLYKFTENPSYEALIYYLEQVQKILPETDVCYYFDMNEQNKATILTQTAAHIAGGAFYYQRKDVQNDPWGKDKKIYGFSFHPRYGGWVSLDAACRRQPEQRRYIDLILSVVREALPKNSFEVYDFKTGWYNTLVDSQFDLPYSSDTVALSTFTIPGVFENAFIPFLCKEGVSVANDSWPLFSKYYMEKVQRNLMEKLHLNVTDEDILYPHIMLGRGHPLILVQTAAHVAGAAYYYQRKNIINDPWPEDKKIYGISLHPKYGGWFYMGPVIILRDVKFSGMQEKQVEDVLIDEHKKIELLNLVNGNWSNQKWRDVINVVKNYTDEHLAYRMSYGSNRATLVKTIYNDRCKNKGIN
;
A
#
# COMPACT_ATOMS: atom_id res chain seq x y z
N MET A 1 -6.84 29.02 -22.52
CA MET A 1 -5.53 28.36 -22.66
C MET A 1 -5.72 27.00 -23.31
N SER A 2 -5.14 26.79 -24.49
CA SER A 2 -5.15 25.53 -25.23
C SER A 2 -4.38 24.43 -24.47
N GLN A 3 -4.57 23.16 -24.85
CA GLN A 3 -3.78 22.06 -24.26
C GLN A 3 -2.28 22.21 -24.53
N GLU A 4 -1.92 22.76 -25.68
CA GLU A 4 -0.52 23.00 -26.06
C GLU A 4 0.12 24.10 -25.20
N GLU A 5 -0.59 25.19 -24.95
CA GLU A 5 -0.12 26.27 -24.07
C GLU A 5 0.10 25.76 -22.65
N ARG A 6 -0.84 24.95 -22.12
CA ARG A 6 -0.70 24.29 -20.79
C ARG A 6 0.54 23.39 -20.73
N LEU A 7 0.81 22.64 -21.79
CA LEU A 7 1.99 21.77 -21.87
C LEU A 7 3.27 22.61 -21.87
N ARG A 8 3.33 23.68 -22.68
CA ARG A 8 4.48 24.57 -22.73
C ARG A 8 4.78 25.20 -21.37
N GLU A 9 3.76 25.70 -20.66
CA GLU A 9 3.92 26.25 -19.31
C GLU A 9 4.52 25.23 -18.32
N LYS A 10 4.05 23.98 -18.36
CA LYS A 10 4.59 22.93 -17.50
C LYS A 10 6.03 22.57 -17.86
N LEU A 11 6.35 22.47 -19.15
CA LEU A 11 7.72 22.19 -19.59
C LEU A 11 8.71 23.30 -19.20
N VAL A 12 8.26 24.57 -19.20
CA VAL A 12 9.06 25.69 -18.69
C VAL A 12 9.39 25.48 -17.21
N LYS A 13 8.39 25.18 -16.37
CA LYS A 13 8.59 24.91 -14.94
C LYS A 13 9.53 23.73 -14.67
N ILE A 14 9.42 22.66 -15.46
CA ILE A 14 10.33 21.50 -15.35
C ILE A 14 11.76 21.94 -15.67
N ARG A 15 11.95 22.69 -16.76
CA ARG A 15 13.28 23.17 -17.20
C ARG A 15 13.89 24.22 -16.28
N GLU A 16 13.08 24.96 -15.52
CA GLU A 16 13.59 25.88 -14.50
C GLU A 16 14.27 25.15 -13.33
N ILE A 17 13.86 23.91 -13.06
CA ILE A 17 14.48 23.05 -12.05
C ILE A 17 15.58 22.19 -12.69
N LEU A 18 15.25 21.50 -13.77
CA LEU A 18 16.12 20.60 -14.51
C LEU A 18 16.78 21.36 -15.67
N LYS A 19 17.67 22.28 -15.32
CA LYS A 19 18.32 23.14 -16.31
C LYS A 19 19.46 22.41 -17.03
N GLU A 20 19.65 22.75 -18.30
CA GLU A 20 20.79 22.27 -19.10
C GLU A 20 22.13 22.72 -18.49
N ASP A 21 22.18 23.94 -17.93
CA ASP A 21 23.41 24.50 -17.37
C ASP A 21 23.87 23.83 -16.07
N ILE A 22 22.97 23.14 -15.36
CA ILE A 22 23.29 22.29 -14.19
C ILE A 22 23.41 20.80 -14.54
N GLY A 23 23.23 20.44 -15.82
CA GLY A 23 23.49 19.09 -16.33
C GLY A 23 22.28 18.21 -16.58
N PHE A 24 21.08 18.77 -16.74
CA PHE A 24 19.89 18.00 -17.14
C PHE A 24 19.33 18.45 -18.48
N GLU A 25 19.03 17.52 -19.36
CA GLU A 25 18.23 17.78 -20.57
C GLU A 25 16.86 17.12 -20.45
N VAL A 26 15.84 17.76 -21.04
CA VAL A 26 14.43 17.44 -20.80
C VAL A 26 13.68 17.33 -22.14
N TYR A 27 13.22 16.12 -22.47
CA TYR A 27 12.57 15.82 -23.75
C TYR A 27 11.16 15.23 -23.54
N PRO A 28 10.10 15.90 -24.03
CA PRO A 28 8.74 15.38 -23.94
C PRO A 28 8.45 14.31 -25.01
N PHE A 29 7.60 13.34 -24.67
CA PHE A 29 7.08 12.35 -25.61
C PHE A 29 5.66 11.91 -25.28
N LYS A 30 4.90 11.42 -26.26
CA LYS A 30 3.60 10.79 -26.00
C LYS A 30 3.77 9.36 -25.53
N VAL A 31 3.01 8.96 -24.50
CA VAL A 31 3.00 7.58 -24.00
C VAL A 31 2.61 6.59 -25.11
N GLN A 32 1.71 6.97 -26.01
CA GLN A 32 1.40 6.17 -27.20
C GLN A 32 2.67 5.77 -27.99
N TRP A 33 3.53 6.73 -28.30
CA TRP A 33 4.74 6.49 -29.09
C TRP A 33 5.68 5.50 -28.41
N TYR A 34 5.74 5.53 -27.09
CA TYR A 34 6.55 4.59 -26.31
C TYR A 34 5.89 3.20 -26.30
N ASN A 35 4.59 3.13 -25.99
CA ASN A 35 3.84 1.89 -25.86
C ASN A 35 3.75 1.10 -27.16
N GLU A 36 3.76 1.78 -28.32
CA GLU A 36 3.82 1.17 -29.64
C GLU A 36 5.19 0.55 -29.96
N PHE A 37 6.25 0.99 -29.28
CA PHE A 37 7.63 0.54 -29.55
C PHE A 37 8.11 -0.56 -28.59
N VAL A 38 7.43 -0.75 -27.45
CA VAL A 38 7.81 -1.73 -26.42
C VAL A 38 6.87 -2.91 -26.36
N ASP A 39 7.37 -4.03 -25.83
CA ASP A 39 6.58 -5.22 -25.55
C ASP A 39 5.50 -4.94 -24.49
N LYS A 40 4.38 -5.69 -24.50
CA LYS A 40 3.23 -5.46 -23.60
C LYS A 40 3.63 -5.41 -22.12
N THR A 41 4.67 -6.16 -21.75
CA THR A 41 5.21 -6.20 -20.39
C THR A 41 5.78 -4.86 -19.91
N TYR A 42 6.24 -4.02 -20.83
CA TYR A 42 6.91 -2.75 -20.54
C TYR A 42 6.07 -1.52 -20.91
N GLN A 43 4.82 -1.72 -21.34
CA GLN A 43 3.92 -0.63 -21.66
C GLN A 43 3.59 0.18 -20.40
N LEU A 44 3.68 1.49 -20.52
CA LEU A 44 3.30 2.41 -19.45
C LEU A 44 1.77 2.38 -19.29
N PRO A 45 1.26 2.23 -18.05
CA PRO A 45 -0.17 2.08 -17.79
C PRO A 45 -0.89 3.45 -17.77
N TYR A 46 -0.62 4.30 -18.76
CA TYR A 46 -1.18 5.65 -18.88
C TYR A 46 -2.03 5.78 -20.14
N GLY A 47 -2.91 6.78 -20.17
CA GLY A 47 -3.68 7.08 -21.37
C GLY A 47 -2.74 7.41 -22.53
N MET A 48 -3.07 6.97 -23.74
CA MET A 48 -2.20 7.09 -24.92
C MET A 48 -1.81 8.55 -25.24
N ASP A 49 -2.71 9.50 -24.98
CA ASP A 49 -2.47 10.94 -25.13
C ASP A 49 -1.71 11.60 -23.96
N THR A 50 -1.23 10.81 -23.00
CA THR A 50 -0.42 11.32 -21.89
C THR A 50 0.93 11.78 -22.41
N ILE A 51 1.38 12.96 -21.99
CA ILE A 51 2.75 13.42 -22.22
C ILE A 51 3.61 12.98 -21.04
N ALA A 52 4.70 12.28 -21.35
CA ALA A 52 5.78 11.96 -20.44
C ALA A 52 7.03 12.76 -20.81
N VAL A 53 7.99 12.82 -19.90
CA VAL A 53 9.22 13.59 -20.07
C VAL A 53 10.40 12.71 -19.70
N VAL A 54 11.30 12.46 -20.64
CA VAL A 54 12.58 11.81 -20.35
C VAL A 54 13.58 12.89 -19.92
N VAL A 55 14.32 12.60 -18.85
CA VAL A 55 15.36 13.45 -18.27
C VAL A 55 16.69 12.77 -18.54
N ILE A 56 17.61 13.49 -19.17
CA ILE A 56 18.94 12.98 -19.50
C ILE A 56 19.94 13.70 -18.62
N SER A 57 20.66 12.96 -17.79
CA SER A 57 21.76 13.51 -17.02
C SER A 57 23.00 13.58 -17.90
N THR A 58 23.54 14.78 -18.08
CA THR A 58 24.78 15.03 -18.84
C THR A 58 25.99 14.97 -17.91
N PRO A 59 27.24 14.99 -18.43
CA PRO A 59 28.43 14.98 -17.57
C PRO A 59 28.46 16.11 -16.53
N ASP A 60 27.91 17.28 -16.88
CA ASP A 60 27.81 18.44 -16.00
C ASP A 60 26.95 18.17 -14.75
N MET A 61 26.06 17.17 -14.78
CA MET A 61 25.22 16.81 -13.64
C MET A 61 26.06 16.48 -12.41
N PHE A 62 27.21 15.82 -12.60
CA PHE A 62 28.09 15.49 -11.48
C PHE A 62 28.66 16.74 -10.82
N ASP A 63 29.23 17.65 -11.61
CA ASP A 63 29.92 18.82 -11.08
C ASP A 63 28.96 19.90 -10.58
N LYS A 64 27.81 20.05 -11.24
CA LYS A 64 26.94 21.21 -11.04
C LYS A 64 25.64 20.89 -10.32
N ALA A 65 25.13 19.66 -10.39
CA ALA A 65 23.91 19.27 -9.67
C ALA A 65 24.24 18.39 -8.44
N PHE A 66 24.98 17.30 -8.62
CA PHE A 66 25.30 16.36 -7.55
C PHE A 66 26.12 16.99 -6.41
N LYS A 67 27.18 17.74 -6.73
CA LYS A 67 27.96 18.46 -5.70
C LYS A 67 27.13 19.51 -4.96
N GLN A 68 26.21 20.19 -5.65
CA GLN A 68 25.29 21.13 -5.01
C GLN A 68 24.33 20.42 -4.06
N TYR A 69 23.79 19.26 -4.47
CA TYR A 69 22.99 18.42 -3.61
C TYR A 69 23.75 17.97 -2.34
N LEU A 70 25.00 17.54 -2.45
CA LEU A 70 25.81 17.21 -1.27
C LEU A 70 25.96 18.41 -0.32
N ALA A 71 26.11 19.62 -0.88
CA ALA A 71 26.24 20.85 -0.09
C ALA A 71 24.95 21.25 0.65
N THR A 72 23.78 20.68 0.32
CA THR A 72 22.54 20.95 1.08
C THR A 72 22.51 20.24 2.43
N GLY A 73 23.43 19.31 2.70
CA GLY A 73 23.44 18.51 3.93
C GLY A 73 22.30 17.50 4.05
N LEU A 74 21.54 17.27 2.96
CA LEU A 74 20.41 16.33 2.92
C LEU A 74 20.82 14.89 2.54
N TYR A 75 22.11 14.68 2.29
CA TYR A 75 22.66 13.39 1.87
C TYR A 75 22.53 12.34 2.98
N LYS A 76 21.95 11.18 2.66
CA LYS A 76 21.60 10.13 3.65
C LYS A 76 22.63 9.00 3.74
N PHE A 77 23.82 9.15 3.17
CA PHE A 77 24.88 8.12 3.17
C PHE A 77 24.44 6.77 2.58
N THR A 78 23.75 6.77 1.44
CA THR A 78 23.35 5.52 0.76
C THR A 78 24.46 4.95 -0.12
N GLU A 79 24.25 3.72 -0.60
CA GLU A 79 25.14 3.05 -1.54
C GLU A 79 25.21 3.73 -2.93
N ASN A 80 24.19 4.53 -3.30
CA ASN A 80 24.08 5.16 -4.63
C ASN A 80 23.77 6.67 -4.53
N PRO A 81 24.75 7.51 -4.16
CA PRO A 81 24.54 8.93 -3.89
C PRO A 81 24.11 9.74 -5.12
N SER A 82 24.49 9.33 -6.33
CA SER A 82 24.04 9.95 -7.57
C SER A 82 22.53 9.78 -7.79
N TYR A 83 21.94 8.66 -7.32
CA TYR A 83 20.51 8.41 -7.42
C TYR A 83 19.75 9.32 -6.46
N GLU A 84 20.25 9.49 -5.23
CA GLU A 84 19.66 10.42 -4.26
C GLU A 84 19.62 11.86 -4.79
N ALA A 85 20.67 12.32 -5.48
CA ALA A 85 20.68 13.65 -6.07
C ALA A 85 19.63 13.78 -7.19
N LEU A 86 19.54 12.80 -8.09
CA LEU A 86 18.50 12.78 -9.12
C LEU A 86 17.10 12.78 -8.49
N ILE A 87 16.87 11.95 -7.47
CA ILE A 87 15.62 11.91 -6.70
C ILE A 87 15.32 13.30 -6.14
N TYR A 88 16.30 13.97 -5.52
CA TYR A 88 16.13 15.31 -4.96
C TYR A 88 15.66 16.35 -5.98
N TYR A 89 16.25 16.38 -7.19
CA TYR A 89 15.85 17.32 -8.23
C TYR A 89 14.46 16.99 -8.80
N LEU A 90 14.15 15.71 -9.00
CA LEU A 90 12.83 15.27 -9.44
C LEU A 90 11.75 15.51 -8.36
N GLU A 91 12.09 15.41 -7.08
CA GLU A 91 11.22 15.84 -5.98
C GLU A 91 10.95 17.35 -6.02
N GLN A 92 11.90 18.20 -6.42
CA GLN A 92 11.62 19.62 -6.62
C GLN A 92 10.63 19.83 -7.78
N VAL A 93 10.75 19.06 -8.86
CA VAL A 93 9.77 19.09 -9.96
C VAL A 93 8.39 18.73 -9.43
N GLN A 94 8.28 17.67 -8.63
CA GLN A 94 7.03 17.25 -8.02
C GLN A 94 6.46 18.27 -7.01
N LYS A 95 7.28 19.12 -6.39
CA LYS A 95 6.77 20.19 -5.52
C LYS A 95 6.04 21.27 -6.31
N ILE A 96 6.49 21.57 -7.52
CA ILE A 96 5.88 22.61 -8.39
C ILE A 96 4.78 22.04 -9.28
N LEU A 97 4.92 20.77 -9.66
CA LEU A 97 3.98 20.01 -10.49
C LEU A 97 3.60 18.72 -9.77
N PRO A 98 2.77 18.79 -8.71
CA PRO A 98 2.38 17.63 -7.89
C PRO A 98 1.64 16.55 -8.67
N GLU A 99 1.11 16.88 -9.85
CA GLU A 99 0.46 15.95 -10.78
C GLU A 99 1.44 15.13 -11.64
N THR A 100 2.75 15.40 -11.51
CA THR A 100 3.82 14.72 -12.26
C THR A 100 4.34 13.54 -11.45
N ASP A 101 4.39 12.39 -12.11
CA ASP A 101 5.02 11.23 -11.50
C ASP A 101 6.37 10.95 -12.13
N VAL A 102 7.17 10.26 -11.35
CA VAL A 102 8.57 10.03 -11.62
C VAL A 102 8.78 8.53 -11.65
N CYS A 103 9.39 8.04 -12.73
CA CYS A 103 9.88 6.67 -12.81
C CYS A 103 11.40 6.73 -12.88
N TYR A 104 12.06 5.85 -12.15
CA TYR A 104 13.51 5.73 -12.23
C TYR A 104 13.86 4.56 -13.12
N TYR A 105 14.96 4.66 -13.87
CA TYR A 105 15.42 3.54 -14.71
C TYR A 105 15.79 2.29 -13.89
N PHE A 106 16.01 2.46 -12.59
CA PHE A 106 16.29 1.39 -11.63
C PHE A 106 15.04 0.84 -10.94
N ASP A 107 13.85 1.37 -11.23
CA ASP A 107 12.61 0.83 -10.68
C ASP A 107 12.27 -0.53 -11.29
N MET A 108 11.98 -1.50 -10.43
CA MET A 108 11.56 -2.85 -10.79
C MET A 108 10.13 -3.12 -10.30
N ASN A 109 9.34 -3.83 -11.09
CA ASN A 109 8.02 -4.32 -10.66
C ASN A 109 8.15 -5.57 -9.77
N GLU A 110 7.02 -6.06 -9.26
CA GLU A 110 6.94 -7.24 -8.38
C GLU A 110 7.51 -8.53 -9.00
N GLN A 111 7.65 -8.58 -10.33
CA GLN A 111 8.24 -9.68 -11.07
C GLN A 111 9.73 -9.44 -11.42
N ASN A 112 10.40 -8.48 -10.76
CA ASN A 112 11.78 -8.07 -11.01
C ASN A 112 12.06 -7.65 -12.45
N LYS A 113 11.09 -7.01 -13.11
CA LYS A 113 11.25 -6.41 -14.44
C LYS A 113 11.25 -4.90 -14.36
N ALA A 114 12.06 -4.24 -15.17
CA ALA A 114 12.11 -2.79 -15.25
C ALA A 114 10.71 -2.21 -15.53
N THR A 115 10.33 -1.17 -14.79
CA THR A 115 9.04 -0.49 -14.95
C THR A 115 9.00 0.38 -16.22
N ILE A 116 10.17 0.82 -16.70
CA ILE A 116 10.33 1.62 -17.92
C ILE A 116 11.67 1.30 -18.60
N LEU A 117 11.68 1.32 -19.94
CA LEU A 117 12.87 1.22 -20.77
C LEU A 117 13.32 2.63 -21.18
N THR A 118 14.11 3.29 -20.34
CA THR A 118 14.50 4.71 -20.55
C THR A 118 15.29 4.95 -21.85
N GLN A 119 16.00 3.95 -22.36
CA GLN A 119 16.65 3.98 -23.67
C GLN A 119 15.65 4.16 -24.82
N THR A 120 14.52 3.47 -24.75
CA THR A 120 13.44 3.61 -25.74
C THR A 120 12.77 4.97 -25.60
N ALA A 121 12.51 5.41 -24.35
CA ALA A 121 11.94 6.73 -24.09
C ALA A 121 12.83 7.86 -24.62
N ALA A 122 14.15 7.79 -24.43
CA ALA A 122 15.10 8.76 -24.97
C ALA A 122 15.11 8.79 -26.51
N HIS A 123 14.98 7.62 -27.14
CA HIS A 123 14.93 7.49 -28.59
C HIS A 123 13.69 8.10 -29.20
N ILE A 124 12.52 7.72 -28.71
CA ILE A 124 11.25 8.22 -29.24
C ILE A 124 11.01 9.70 -28.91
N ALA A 125 11.63 10.23 -27.83
CA ALA A 125 11.60 11.64 -27.48
C ALA A 125 12.62 12.48 -28.28
N GLY A 126 13.52 11.84 -29.03
CA GLY A 126 14.57 12.50 -29.81
C GLY A 126 15.76 12.99 -28.99
N GLY A 127 15.90 12.60 -27.72
CA GLY A 127 17.02 12.98 -26.86
C GLY A 127 18.29 12.16 -27.07
N ALA A 128 18.18 10.87 -27.40
CA ALA A 128 19.33 10.02 -27.71
C ALA A 128 18.96 8.93 -28.71
N PHE A 129 19.88 8.51 -29.58
CA PHE A 129 19.59 7.42 -30.51
C PHE A 129 19.84 6.06 -29.87
N TYR A 130 18.86 5.15 -29.84
CA TYR A 130 19.01 3.81 -29.29
C TYR A 130 19.38 2.80 -30.38
N TYR A 131 20.68 2.55 -30.52
CA TYR A 131 21.21 1.58 -31.47
C TYR A 131 20.96 0.15 -30.99
N GLN A 132 20.41 -0.66 -31.88
CA GLN A 132 20.08 -2.05 -31.66
C GLN A 132 20.69 -2.92 -32.76
N ARG A 133 20.74 -4.23 -32.52
CA ARG A 133 21.19 -5.21 -33.51
C ARG A 133 20.44 -5.11 -34.84
N LYS A 134 19.15 -4.75 -34.79
CA LYS A 134 18.30 -4.54 -35.99
C LYS A 134 18.72 -3.36 -36.87
N ASP A 135 19.53 -2.44 -36.34
CA ASP A 135 19.97 -1.24 -37.06
C ASP A 135 21.26 -1.51 -37.88
N VAL A 136 21.79 -2.73 -37.82
CA VAL A 136 23.02 -3.12 -38.52
C VAL A 136 22.66 -3.96 -39.75
N GLN A 137 23.13 -3.53 -40.92
CA GLN A 137 22.78 -4.17 -42.21
C GLN A 137 23.29 -5.61 -42.33
N ASN A 138 24.51 -5.86 -41.82
CA ASN A 138 25.12 -7.18 -41.78
C ASN A 138 25.33 -7.53 -40.32
N ASP A 139 24.87 -8.69 -39.89
CA ASP A 139 24.96 -9.13 -38.49
C ASP A 139 26.26 -9.93 -38.25
N PRO A 140 27.36 -9.30 -37.78
CA PRO A 140 28.65 -9.97 -37.62
C PRO A 140 28.69 -10.90 -36.40
N TRP A 141 27.64 -10.92 -35.57
CA TRP A 141 27.67 -11.60 -34.27
C TRP A 141 27.08 -13.01 -34.30
N GLY A 142 26.36 -13.38 -35.37
CA GLY A 142 25.72 -14.69 -35.52
C GLY A 142 24.48 -14.85 -34.63
N LYS A 143 23.54 -15.72 -35.03
CA LYS A 143 22.17 -15.80 -34.47
C LYS A 143 22.12 -16.01 -32.95
N ASP A 144 23.09 -16.73 -32.39
CA ASP A 144 23.04 -17.19 -30.99
C ASP A 144 23.59 -16.16 -29.99
N LYS A 145 24.27 -15.10 -30.45
CA LYS A 145 24.87 -14.11 -29.55
C LYS A 145 23.86 -13.04 -29.16
N LYS A 146 23.56 -12.92 -27.86
CA LYS A 146 22.76 -11.80 -27.34
C LYS A 146 23.58 -10.50 -27.43
N ILE A 147 23.04 -9.51 -28.14
CA ILE A 147 23.61 -8.17 -28.26
C ILE A 147 22.66 -7.19 -27.60
N TYR A 148 23.16 -6.46 -26.61
CA TYR A 148 22.42 -5.41 -25.93
C TYR A 148 22.52 -4.12 -26.74
N GLY A 149 21.39 -3.43 -26.92
CA GLY A 149 21.40 -2.11 -27.54
C GLY A 149 22.05 -1.07 -26.64
N PHE A 150 22.49 0.03 -27.24
CA PHE A 150 23.14 1.14 -26.54
C PHE A 150 22.61 2.48 -27.03
N SER A 151 22.33 3.39 -26.10
CA SER A 151 21.88 4.74 -26.43
C SER A 151 23.07 5.69 -26.60
N PHE A 152 23.06 6.48 -27.65
CA PHE A 152 24.11 7.44 -27.96
C PHE A 152 23.51 8.85 -28.04
N HIS A 153 23.99 9.74 -27.17
CA HIS A 153 23.60 11.15 -27.18
C HIS A 153 24.34 11.89 -28.31
N PRO A 154 23.67 12.74 -29.11
CA PRO A 154 24.31 13.42 -30.23
C PRO A 154 25.46 14.36 -29.82
N ARG A 155 25.41 14.93 -28.61
CA ARG A 155 26.44 15.85 -28.09
C ARG A 155 27.46 15.20 -27.17
N TYR A 156 27.04 14.21 -26.38
CA TYR A 156 27.83 13.66 -25.27
C TYR A 156 28.21 12.19 -25.47
N GLY A 157 27.78 11.57 -26.57
CA GLY A 157 28.01 10.16 -26.84
C GLY A 157 27.41 9.25 -25.77
N GLY A 158 28.20 8.29 -25.30
CA GLY A 158 27.79 7.35 -24.24
C GLY A 158 27.92 7.90 -22.81
N TRP A 159 28.35 9.14 -22.62
CA TRP A 159 28.56 9.75 -21.30
C TRP A 159 27.30 10.42 -20.75
N VAL A 160 26.17 9.72 -20.79
CA VAL A 160 24.88 10.19 -20.27
C VAL A 160 24.18 9.12 -19.46
N SER A 161 23.37 9.54 -18.49
CA SER A 161 22.36 8.67 -17.84
C SER A 161 20.98 9.01 -18.38
N LEU A 162 20.13 7.99 -18.55
CA LEU A 162 18.77 8.14 -19.08
C LEU A 162 17.76 7.83 -17.99
N ASP A 163 17.00 8.85 -17.61
CA ASP A 163 16.01 8.84 -16.54
C ASP A 163 14.65 9.24 -17.12
N ALA A 164 13.52 8.82 -16.55
CA ALA A 164 12.22 9.09 -17.18
C ALA A 164 11.13 9.51 -16.19
N ALA A 165 10.77 10.79 -16.20
CA ALA A 165 9.56 11.25 -15.52
C ALA A 165 8.32 10.79 -16.31
N CYS A 166 7.71 9.70 -15.86
CA CYS A 166 6.46 9.19 -16.41
C CYS A 166 5.38 9.17 -15.34
N ARG A 167 4.17 9.57 -15.72
CA ARG A 167 3.04 9.84 -14.83
C ARG A 167 2.27 8.59 -14.30
N ARG A 168 2.50 7.96 -13.13
CA ARG A 168 1.44 7.65 -12.09
C ARG A 168 1.95 7.44 -10.65
N GLN A 169 1.40 8.22 -9.74
CA GLN A 169 0.27 7.89 -8.88
C GLN A 169 -0.67 9.12 -8.88
N PRO A 170 -2.00 8.99 -9.00
CA PRO A 170 -2.87 10.15 -8.84
C PRO A 170 -2.53 10.81 -7.49
N GLU A 171 -2.54 12.15 -7.35
CA GLU A 171 -2.33 12.86 -6.06
C GLU A 171 -3.02 12.15 -4.88
N GLN A 172 -4.17 11.55 -5.19
CA GLN A 172 -4.95 10.61 -4.39
C GLN A 172 -4.14 9.50 -3.71
N ARG A 173 -3.34 8.69 -4.44
CA ARG A 173 -2.59 7.58 -3.84
C ARG A 173 -1.44 8.06 -2.97
N ARG A 174 -0.73 9.12 -3.37
CA ARG A 174 0.30 9.75 -2.53
C ARG A 174 -0.31 10.29 -1.23
N TYR A 175 -1.48 10.91 -1.30
CA TYR A 175 -2.19 11.39 -0.13
C TYR A 175 -2.68 10.23 0.77
N ILE A 176 -3.18 9.14 0.19
CA ILE A 176 -3.51 7.92 0.93
C ILE A 176 -2.27 7.33 1.61
N ASP A 177 -1.13 7.25 0.93
CA ASP A 177 0.11 6.72 1.51
C ASP A 177 0.64 7.61 2.65
N LEU A 178 0.45 8.93 2.54
CA LEU A 178 0.70 9.86 3.64
C LEU A 178 -0.26 9.66 4.81
N ILE A 179 -1.56 9.48 4.56
CA ILE A 179 -2.54 9.13 5.60
C ILE A 179 -2.13 7.84 6.30
N LEU A 180 -1.83 6.78 5.54
CA LEU A 180 -1.43 5.49 6.09
C LEU A 180 -0.14 5.61 6.91
N SER A 181 0.83 6.43 6.51
CA SER A 181 2.06 6.63 7.28
C SER A 181 1.79 7.33 8.61
N VAL A 182 0.95 8.37 8.62
CA VAL A 182 0.52 9.10 9.83
C VAL A 182 -0.26 8.19 10.79
N VAL A 183 -1.14 7.34 10.26
CA VAL A 183 -1.88 6.34 11.05
C VAL A 183 -0.92 5.30 11.65
N ARG A 184 -0.01 4.76 10.83
CA ARG A 184 0.97 3.76 11.29
C ARG A 184 1.94 4.32 12.33
N GLU A 185 2.25 5.60 12.29
CA GLU A 185 3.08 6.26 13.31
C GLU A 185 2.38 6.32 14.68
N ALA A 186 1.05 6.42 14.71
CA ALA A 186 0.26 6.41 15.96
C ALA A 186 0.21 5.01 16.62
N LEU A 187 0.53 3.97 15.85
CA LEU A 187 0.36 2.58 16.23
C LEU A 187 1.72 1.93 16.55
N PRO A 188 1.80 1.09 17.61
CA PRO A 188 3.00 0.33 17.91
C PRO A 188 3.44 -0.52 16.72
N LYS A 189 4.76 -0.51 16.46
CA LYS A 189 5.37 -1.32 15.40
C LYS A 189 5.05 -2.80 15.60
N ASN A 190 4.96 -3.55 14.51
CA ASN A 190 4.75 -5.01 14.51
C ASN A 190 3.50 -5.46 15.32
N SER A 191 2.46 -4.64 15.35
CA SER A 191 1.24 -4.89 16.13
C SER A 191 -0.04 -4.70 15.30
N PHE A 192 0.01 -3.78 14.33
CA PHE A 192 -1.13 -3.44 13.50
C PHE A 192 -0.76 -3.44 12.02
N GLU A 193 -1.74 -3.75 11.19
CA GLU A 193 -1.73 -3.45 9.76
C GLU A 193 -2.95 -2.58 9.43
N VAL A 194 -2.82 -1.73 8.41
CA VAL A 194 -3.87 -0.80 7.99
C VAL A 194 -3.91 -0.75 6.48
N TYR A 195 -5.11 -0.92 5.93
CA TYR A 195 -5.39 -1.00 4.50
C TYR A 195 -6.50 -0.04 4.12
N ASP A 196 -6.31 0.66 3.01
CA ASP A 196 -7.26 1.61 2.47
C ASP A 196 -8.27 0.93 1.51
N PHE A 197 -9.52 1.39 1.52
CA PHE A 197 -10.55 0.99 0.58
C PHE A 197 -11.54 2.13 0.30
N LYS A 198 -12.36 1.99 -0.74
CA LYS A 198 -13.52 2.88 -0.98
C LYS A 198 -14.78 2.30 -0.37
N THR A 199 -15.57 3.13 0.29
CA THR A 199 -16.90 2.77 0.80
C THR A 199 -17.80 2.19 -0.30
N GLY A 200 -17.69 2.68 -1.53
CA GLY A 200 -18.44 2.15 -2.67
C GLY A 200 -18.13 0.68 -2.98
N TRP A 201 -16.87 0.25 -2.84
CA TRP A 201 -16.50 -1.16 -3.04
C TRP A 201 -17.16 -2.05 -2.00
N TYR A 202 -17.16 -1.62 -0.74
CA TYR A 202 -17.85 -2.33 0.34
C TYR A 202 -19.36 -2.40 0.08
N ASN A 203 -20.00 -1.28 -0.25
CA ASN A 203 -21.45 -1.22 -0.50
C ASN A 203 -21.87 -2.12 -1.69
N THR A 204 -20.99 -2.35 -2.68
CA THR A 204 -21.32 -3.26 -3.79
C THR A 204 -21.44 -4.73 -3.39
N LEU A 205 -20.90 -5.13 -2.23
CA LEU A 205 -20.85 -6.52 -1.80
C LEU A 205 -21.81 -6.87 -0.65
N VAL A 206 -22.40 -5.86 0.00
CA VAL A 206 -23.30 -6.05 1.14
C VAL A 206 -24.75 -5.77 0.73
N ASP A 207 -25.69 -6.31 1.51
CA ASP A 207 -27.09 -5.95 1.33
C ASP A 207 -27.29 -4.46 1.69
N SER A 208 -28.24 -3.79 1.03
CA SER A 208 -28.47 -2.34 1.19
C SER A 208 -28.74 -1.89 2.63
N GLN A 209 -29.20 -2.79 3.49
CA GLN A 209 -29.37 -2.51 4.92
C GLN A 209 -28.05 -2.30 5.67
N PHE A 210 -26.92 -2.76 5.12
CA PHE A 210 -25.57 -2.62 5.66
C PHE A 210 -24.74 -1.57 4.91
N ASP A 211 -25.35 -0.83 3.98
CA ASP A 211 -24.67 0.22 3.23
C ASP A 211 -24.09 1.27 4.18
N LEU A 212 -22.84 1.64 3.93
CA LEU A 212 -22.23 2.77 4.60
C LEU A 212 -22.82 4.06 3.99
N PRO A 213 -23.37 4.97 4.80
CA PRO A 213 -24.10 6.16 4.33
C PRO A 213 -23.15 7.30 3.91
N TYR A 214 -22.14 6.98 3.10
CA TYR A 214 -21.15 7.94 2.59
C TYR A 214 -21.10 7.88 1.07
N SER A 215 -20.48 8.89 0.45
CA SER A 215 -20.19 8.88 -1.00
C SER A 215 -19.43 7.60 -1.36
N SER A 216 -19.71 7.01 -2.53
CA SER A 216 -19.00 5.81 -3.02
C SER A 216 -17.49 6.00 -3.16
N ASP A 217 -17.06 7.25 -3.33
CA ASP A 217 -15.66 7.64 -3.47
C ASP A 217 -14.97 7.96 -2.14
N THR A 218 -15.70 7.91 -1.01
CA THR A 218 -15.13 8.16 0.32
C THR A 218 -14.09 7.09 0.66
N VAL A 219 -12.92 7.53 1.12
CA VAL A 219 -11.85 6.64 1.59
C VAL A 219 -12.15 6.17 3.00
N ALA A 220 -11.94 4.88 3.23
CA ALA A 220 -12.00 4.25 4.54
C ALA A 220 -10.74 3.42 4.79
N LEU A 221 -10.40 3.22 6.05
CA LEU A 221 -9.25 2.44 6.48
C LEU A 221 -9.71 1.24 7.30
N SER A 222 -9.37 0.03 6.86
CA SER A 222 -9.56 -1.21 7.61
C SER A 222 -8.32 -1.46 8.48
N THR A 223 -8.51 -1.58 9.79
CA THR A 223 -7.43 -1.84 10.74
C THR A 223 -7.40 -3.30 11.16
N PHE A 224 -6.20 -3.84 11.38
CA PHE A 224 -5.98 -5.23 11.76
C PHE A 224 -5.02 -5.27 12.93
N THR A 225 -5.24 -6.22 13.85
CA THR A 225 -4.21 -6.60 14.81
C THR A 225 -3.56 -7.91 14.39
N ILE A 226 -2.23 -7.93 14.40
CA ILE A 226 -1.41 -9.04 13.91
C ILE A 226 -0.69 -9.76 15.06
N PRO A 227 -0.09 -10.94 14.82
CA PRO A 227 0.70 -11.64 15.84
C PRO A 227 1.84 -10.80 16.41
N GLY A 228 1.70 -10.42 17.68
CA GLY A 228 2.61 -9.50 18.39
C GLY A 228 1.88 -8.31 19.02
N VAL A 229 0.64 -8.02 18.61
CA VAL A 229 -0.17 -6.95 19.22
C VAL A 229 -0.31 -7.11 20.73
N PHE A 230 -0.38 -8.35 21.20
CA PHE A 230 -0.62 -8.62 22.61
C PHE A 230 0.56 -8.15 23.46
N GLU A 231 1.77 -8.52 23.05
CA GLU A 231 3.01 -8.19 23.74
C GLU A 231 3.44 -6.75 23.49
N ASN A 232 3.35 -6.28 22.25
CA ASN A 232 3.90 -5.00 21.82
C ASN A 232 2.96 -3.81 22.04
N ALA A 233 1.65 -4.06 22.21
CA ALA A 233 0.65 -2.99 22.34
C ALA A 233 -0.29 -3.21 23.55
N PHE A 234 -0.91 -4.39 23.67
CA PHE A 234 -1.92 -4.62 24.71
C PHE A 234 -1.34 -4.65 26.12
N ILE A 235 -0.22 -5.35 26.34
CA ILE A 235 0.46 -5.36 27.64
C ILE A 235 0.95 -3.95 28.03
N PRO A 236 1.64 -3.17 27.16
CA PRO A 236 1.99 -1.78 27.46
C PRO A 236 0.77 -0.90 27.80
N PHE A 237 -0.33 -1.04 27.06
CA PHE A 237 -1.59 -0.36 27.38
C PHE A 237 -2.11 -0.77 28.77
N LEU A 238 -2.14 -2.06 29.08
CA LEU A 238 -2.59 -2.58 30.37
C LEU A 238 -1.70 -2.08 31.52
N CYS A 239 -0.39 -2.01 31.32
CA CYS A 239 0.53 -1.48 32.33
C CYS A 239 0.29 0.01 32.59
N LYS A 240 -0.10 0.77 31.56
CA LYS A 240 -0.45 2.19 31.69
C LYS A 240 -1.78 2.39 32.42
N GLU A 241 -2.83 1.68 32.03
CA GLU A 241 -4.19 1.92 32.54
C GLU A 241 -4.48 1.19 33.86
N GLY A 242 -3.75 0.12 34.15
CA GLY A 242 -3.92 -0.67 35.36
C GLY A 242 -5.06 -1.68 35.31
N VAL A 243 -5.39 -2.27 36.47
CA VAL A 243 -6.44 -3.30 36.59
C VAL A 243 -7.87 -2.78 36.41
N SER A 244 -8.06 -1.46 36.33
CA SER A 244 -9.37 -0.81 36.11
C SER A 244 -10.02 -1.26 34.80
N VAL A 245 -9.20 -1.57 33.79
CA VAL A 245 -9.66 -1.99 32.46
C VAL A 245 -9.94 -3.49 32.36
N ALA A 246 -9.82 -4.26 33.44
CA ALA A 246 -9.85 -5.73 33.35
C ALA A 246 -11.12 -6.30 32.70
N ASN A 247 -12.28 -5.71 32.96
CA ASN A 247 -13.57 -6.18 32.43
C ASN A 247 -13.74 -5.89 30.93
N ASP A 248 -13.24 -4.73 30.47
CA ASP A 248 -13.45 -4.21 29.11
C ASP A 248 -12.12 -3.93 28.39
N SER A 249 -11.11 -4.74 28.70
CA SER A 249 -9.72 -4.46 28.32
C SER A 249 -9.51 -4.34 26.82
N TRP A 250 -10.19 -5.15 25.99
CA TRP A 250 -10.03 -5.09 24.54
C TRP A 250 -10.76 -3.90 23.88
N PRO A 251 -12.05 -3.62 24.18
CA PRO A 251 -12.69 -2.38 23.72
C PRO A 251 -11.93 -1.12 24.13
N LEU A 252 -11.47 -1.02 25.39
CA LEU A 252 -10.72 0.15 25.88
C LEU A 252 -9.35 0.27 25.22
N PHE A 253 -8.64 -0.85 25.03
CA PHE A 253 -7.40 -0.91 24.25
C PHE A 253 -7.62 -0.39 22.82
N SER A 254 -8.68 -0.85 22.16
CA SER A 254 -9.01 -0.43 20.81
C SER A 254 -9.30 1.07 20.76
N LYS A 255 -10.11 1.59 21.69
CA LYS A 255 -10.44 3.02 21.77
C LYS A 255 -9.18 3.87 21.98
N TYR A 256 -8.32 3.48 22.91
CA TYR A 256 -7.08 4.18 23.23
C TYR A 256 -6.17 4.39 22.00
N TYR A 257 -5.99 3.37 21.16
CA TYR A 257 -5.17 3.52 19.94
C TYR A 257 -5.90 4.27 18.83
N MET A 258 -7.24 4.18 18.76
CA MET A 258 -8.02 4.98 17.82
C MET A 258 -7.97 6.48 18.16
N GLU A 259 -8.01 6.85 19.44
CA GLU A 259 -7.82 8.24 19.89
C GLU A 259 -6.42 8.78 19.54
N LYS A 260 -5.38 7.94 19.58
CA LYS A 260 -4.06 8.31 19.07
C LYS A 260 -4.06 8.55 17.57
N VAL A 261 -4.73 7.68 16.82
CA VAL A 261 -4.86 7.83 15.36
C VAL A 261 -5.61 9.12 15.01
N GLN A 262 -6.74 9.41 15.66
CA GLN A 262 -7.50 10.65 15.46
C GLN A 262 -6.64 11.89 15.71
N ARG A 263 -5.90 11.94 16.83
CA ARG A 263 -4.98 13.05 17.13
C ARG A 263 -3.91 13.21 16.07
N ASN A 264 -3.24 12.13 15.66
CA ASN A 264 -2.22 12.18 14.62
C ASN A 264 -2.78 12.68 13.28
N LEU A 265 -3.96 12.21 12.87
CA LEU A 265 -4.61 12.65 11.64
C LEU A 265 -4.97 14.13 11.67
N MET A 266 -5.48 14.62 12.81
CA MET A 266 -5.81 16.02 12.99
C MET A 266 -4.56 16.91 13.04
N GLU A 267 -3.58 16.59 13.87
CA GLU A 267 -2.37 17.40 14.08
C GLU A 267 -1.48 17.47 12.83
N LYS A 268 -1.38 16.37 12.07
CA LYS A 268 -0.44 16.28 10.94
C LYS A 268 -1.09 16.56 9.59
N LEU A 269 -2.36 16.21 9.42
CA LEU A 269 -3.06 16.30 8.13
C LEU A 269 -4.32 17.16 8.17
N HIS A 270 -4.69 17.70 9.34
CA HIS A 270 -5.93 18.46 9.54
C HIS A 270 -7.19 17.68 9.14
N LEU A 271 -7.12 16.35 9.24
CA LEU A 271 -8.25 15.46 8.99
C LEU A 271 -9.01 15.25 10.30
N ASN A 272 -10.20 15.84 10.38
CA ASN A 272 -11.05 15.72 11.56
C ASN A 272 -11.84 14.40 11.53
N VAL A 273 -11.33 13.39 12.22
CA VAL A 273 -12.00 12.09 12.40
C VAL A 273 -12.61 12.06 13.79
N THR A 274 -13.92 11.97 13.88
CA THR A 274 -14.67 11.93 15.15
C THR A 274 -14.94 10.49 15.61
N ASP A 275 -15.48 10.29 16.81
CA ASP A 275 -15.84 8.95 17.29
C ASP A 275 -16.91 8.28 16.43
N GLU A 276 -17.78 9.06 15.78
CA GLU A 276 -18.80 8.55 14.85
C GLU A 276 -18.20 8.03 13.53
N ASP A 277 -16.96 8.42 13.22
CA ASP A 277 -16.23 7.97 12.04
C ASP A 277 -15.52 6.63 12.24
N ILE A 278 -15.52 6.12 13.47
CA ILE A 278 -14.82 4.89 13.84
C ILE A 278 -15.84 3.80 14.09
N LEU A 279 -15.98 2.91 13.10
CA LEU A 279 -16.95 1.83 13.11
C LEU A 279 -16.35 0.60 13.79
N TYR A 280 -16.72 0.40 15.05
CA TYR A 280 -16.22 -0.71 15.85
C TYR A 280 -16.99 -2.01 15.55
N PRO A 281 -16.29 -3.15 15.34
CA PRO A 281 -16.93 -4.42 14.95
C PRO A 281 -17.86 -5.02 16.00
N HIS A 282 -17.75 -4.60 17.26
CA HIS A 282 -18.57 -5.13 18.35
C HIS A 282 -19.90 -4.36 18.54
N ILE A 283 -20.09 -3.25 17.81
CA ILE A 283 -21.30 -2.43 17.93
C ILE A 283 -22.41 -3.02 17.07
N MET A 284 -23.59 -3.13 17.66
CA MET A 284 -24.81 -3.65 17.03
C MET A 284 -25.87 -2.55 17.01
N LEU A 285 -26.42 -2.24 15.84
CA LEU A 285 -27.54 -1.28 15.69
C LEU A 285 -28.89 -1.90 16.08
N GLY A 286 -28.95 -3.23 16.15
CA GLY A 286 -30.11 -4.00 16.54
C GLY A 286 -29.78 -5.48 16.63
N ARG A 287 -30.77 -6.32 16.96
CA ARG A 287 -30.58 -7.76 17.06
C ARG A 287 -30.12 -8.31 15.70
N GLY A 288 -28.88 -8.81 15.66
CA GLY A 288 -28.30 -9.39 14.45
C GLY A 288 -27.89 -8.38 13.38
N HIS A 289 -27.91 -7.08 13.68
CA HIS A 289 -27.52 -6.02 12.75
C HIS A 289 -26.23 -5.34 13.23
N PRO A 290 -25.04 -5.86 12.86
CA PRO A 290 -23.77 -5.22 13.18
C PRO A 290 -23.65 -3.87 12.47
N LEU A 291 -22.95 -2.93 13.11
CA LEU A 291 -22.66 -1.61 12.52
C LEU A 291 -21.82 -1.71 11.24
N ILE A 292 -20.93 -2.71 11.14
CA ILE A 292 -20.09 -2.94 9.97
C ILE A 292 -19.72 -4.42 9.81
N LEU A 293 -19.70 -4.91 8.56
CA LEU A 293 -19.25 -6.25 8.20
C LEU A 293 -17.74 -6.26 7.92
N VAL A 294 -16.92 -6.32 8.96
CA VAL A 294 -15.46 -6.17 8.85
C VAL A 294 -14.76 -7.17 7.93
N GLN A 295 -15.30 -8.38 7.75
CA GLN A 295 -14.75 -9.37 6.80
C GLN A 295 -14.90 -8.90 5.34
N THR A 296 -15.99 -8.21 5.02
CA THR A 296 -16.19 -7.61 3.69
C THR A 296 -15.28 -6.41 3.50
N ALA A 297 -15.17 -5.54 4.52
CA ALA A 297 -14.22 -4.42 4.49
C ALA A 297 -12.77 -4.89 4.30
N ALA A 298 -12.36 -5.97 4.97
CA ALA A 298 -11.05 -6.58 4.82
C ALA A 298 -10.79 -7.14 3.41
N HIS A 299 -11.81 -7.75 2.81
CA HIS A 299 -11.73 -8.31 1.46
C HIS A 299 -11.50 -7.20 0.43
N VAL A 300 -12.35 -6.16 0.42
CA VAL A 300 -12.26 -5.06 -0.57
C VAL A 300 -11.05 -4.15 -0.34
N ALA A 301 -10.47 -4.16 0.86
CA ALA A 301 -9.21 -3.48 1.15
C ALA A 301 -7.97 -4.23 0.63
N GLY A 302 -8.15 -5.43 0.07
CA GLY A 302 -7.05 -6.28 -0.39
C GLY A 302 -6.28 -6.96 0.74
N ALA A 303 -6.81 -6.98 1.96
CA ALA A 303 -6.07 -7.38 3.16
C ALA A 303 -6.18 -8.88 3.49
N ALA A 304 -7.39 -9.43 3.42
CA ALA A 304 -7.64 -10.83 3.76
C ALA A 304 -8.80 -11.39 2.95
N TYR A 305 -8.59 -12.52 2.28
CA TYR A 305 -9.60 -13.11 1.40
C TYR A 305 -10.73 -13.67 2.25
N TYR A 306 -11.95 -13.18 2.01
CA TYR A 306 -13.17 -13.64 2.69
C TYR A 306 -13.84 -14.81 1.95
N TYR A 307 -13.62 -16.03 2.46
CA TYR A 307 -14.17 -17.28 1.91
C TYR A 307 -15.60 -17.49 2.41
N GLN A 308 -16.53 -17.69 1.48
CA GLN A 308 -17.96 -17.89 1.77
C GLN A 308 -18.50 -19.08 0.98
N ARG A 309 -19.66 -19.59 1.41
CA ARG A 309 -20.40 -20.64 0.68
C ARG A 309 -20.61 -20.29 -0.79
N LYS A 310 -20.93 -19.02 -1.09
CA LYS A 310 -21.11 -18.51 -2.46
C LYS A 310 -19.85 -18.55 -3.34
N ASN A 311 -18.67 -18.78 -2.74
CA ASN A 311 -17.40 -18.90 -3.47
C ASN A 311 -17.05 -20.36 -3.79
N ILE A 312 -17.89 -21.32 -3.43
CA ILE A 312 -17.71 -22.75 -3.73
C ILE A 312 -18.58 -23.09 -4.94
N ILE A 313 -17.96 -23.65 -5.99
CA ILE A 313 -18.63 -24.01 -7.24
C ILE A 313 -19.49 -25.26 -7.00
N ASN A 314 -18.89 -26.32 -6.46
CA ASN A 314 -19.57 -27.56 -6.14
C ASN A 314 -19.91 -27.61 -4.65
N ASP A 315 -20.92 -26.83 -4.26
CA ASP A 315 -21.37 -26.71 -2.87
C ASP A 315 -21.79 -28.09 -2.28
N PRO A 316 -21.05 -28.63 -1.30
CA PRO A 316 -21.30 -29.95 -0.75
C PRO A 316 -22.30 -29.94 0.42
N TRP A 317 -22.77 -28.76 0.85
CA TRP A 317 -23.61 -28.64 2.05
C TRP A 317 -25.10 -28.69 1.71
N PRO A 318 -25.94 -29.22 2.61
CA PRO A 318 -27.40 -29.12 2.48
C PRO A 318 -27.87 -27.68 2.32
N GLU A 319 -28.94 -27.46 1.56
CA GLU A 319 -29.47 -26.12 1.28
C GLU A 319 -29.89 -25.36 2.56
N ASP A 320 -30.46 -26.08 3.53
CA ASP A 320 -30.90 -25.54 4.83
C ASP A 320 -29.75 -25.30 5.82
N LYS A 321 -28.56 -25.82 5.54
CA LYS A 321 -27.40 -25.67 6.43
C LYS A 321 -26.75 -24.30 6.25
N LYS A 322 -26.87 -23.44 7.26
CA LYS A 322 -26.13 -22.17 7.27
C LYS A 322 -24.62 -22.40 7.44
N ILE A 323 -23.82 -21.85 6.52
CA ILE A 323 -22.35 -21.89 6.55
C ILE A 323 -21.85 -20.46 6.69
N TYR A 324 -21.20 -20.16 7.81
CA TYR A 324 -20.56 -18.89 8.06
C TYR A 324 -19.22 -18.81 7.34
N GLY A 325 -18.96 -17.69 6.68
CA GLY A 325 -17.69 -17.43 6.02
C GLY A 325 -16.58 -17.06 7.01
N ILE A 326 -15.34 -17.12 6.53
CA ILE A 326 -14.15 -16.74 7.29
C ILE A 326 -13.12 -16.05 6.39
N SER A 327 -12.40 -15.05 6.92
CA SER A 327 -11.26 -14.44 6.22
C SER A 327 -9.93 -15.08 6.61
N LEU A 328 -9.03 -15.27 5.62
CA LEU A 328 -7.64 -15.63 5.86
C LEU A 328 -6.70 -14.51 5.40
N HIS A 329 -5.74 -14.17 6.26
CA HIS A 329 -4.65 -13.27 5.94
C HIS A 329 -3.51 -14.04 5.28
N PRO A 330 -2.91 -13.55 4.18
CA PRO A 330 -1.91 -14.31 3.42
C PRO A 330 -0.66 -14.68 4.23
N LYS A 331 -0.27 -13.87 5.22
CA LYS A 331 0.89 -14.14 6.08
C LYS A 331 0.57 -14.86 7.38
N TYR A 332 -0.65 -14.71 7.89
CA TYR A 332 -0.99 -15.09 9.26
C TYR A 332 -2.10 -16.14 9.32
N GLY A 333 -2.62 -16.59 8.17
CA GLY A 333 -3.76 -17.49 8.11
C GLY A 333 -4.93 -16.89 8.88
N GLY A 334 -5.42 -17.59 9.89
CA GLY A 334 -6.45 -17.07 10.80
C GLY A 334 -5.92 -16.33 12.03
N TRP A 335 -4.60 -16.22 12.25
CA TRP A 335 -3.99 -15.63 13.45
C TRP A 335 -3.97 -14.09 13.43
N PHE A 336 -5.10 -13.47 13.18
CA PHE A 336 -5.24 -12.02 13.18
C PHE A 336 -6.65 -11.62 13.64
N TYR A 337 -6.86 -10.32 13.84
CA TYR A 337 -8.18 -9.79 14.15
C TYR A 337 -8.45 -8.53 13.33
N MET A 338 -9.65 -8.45 12.77
CA MET A 338 -10.14 -7.25 12.10
C MET A 338 -10.66 -6.27 13.16
N GLY A 339 -9.99 -5.12 13.25
CA GLY A 339 -10.28 -4.04 14.18
C GLY A 339 -11.33 -3.06 13.64
N PRO A 340 -11.42 -1.87 14.24
CA PRO A 340 -12.31 -0.81 13.78
C PRO A 340 -12.00 -0.36 12.35
N VAL A 341 -13.03 0.11 11.65
CA VAL A 341 -12.88 0.80 10.36
C VAL A 341 -12.97 2.30 10.59
N ILE A 342 -12.05 3.06 9.99
CA ILE A 342 -12.00 4.52 10.09
C ILE A 342 -12.53 5.11 8.79
N ILE A 343 -13.54 5.98 8.87
CA ILE A 343 -14.09 6.69 7.72
C ILE A 343 -13.44 8.07 7.62
N LEU A 344 -12.91 8.41 6.45
CA LEU A 344 -12.31 9.73 6.18
C LEU A 344 -13.32 10.57 5.39
N ARG A 345 -14.32 11.13 6.07
CA ARG A 345 -15.49 11.82 5.46
C ARG A 345 -15.11 12.84 4.38
N ASP A 346 -14.03 13.58 4.61
CA ASP A 346 -13.56 14.67 3.75
C ASP A 346 -12.61 14.21 2.63
N VAL A 347 -12.24 12.92 2.61
CA VAL A 347 -11.30 12.35 1.63
C VAL A 347 -12.07 11.52 0.61
N LYS A 348 -12.16 12.02 -0.63
CA LYS A 348 -12.92 11.38 -1.72
C LYS A 348 -12.09 11.25 -2.99
N PHE A 349 -11.95 10.01 -3.49
CA PHE A 349 -11.09 9.71 -4.63
C PHE A 349 -11.71 8.73 -5.64
N SER A 350 -12.33 9.27 -6.69
CA SER A 350 -12.94 8.46 -7.75
C SER A 350 -11.95 7.53 -8.49
N GLY A 351 -10.70 7.97 -8.68
CA GLY A 351 -9.67 7.25 -9.44
C GLY A 351 -8.93 6.13 -8.70
N MET A 352 -9.25 5.90 -7.42
CA MET A 352 -8.62 4.86 -6.60
C MET A 352 -8.88 3.47 -7.21
N GLN A 353 -7.81 2.66 -7.32
CA GLN A 353 -7.84 1.32 -7.89
C GLN A 353 -8.03 0.28 -6.78
N GLU A 354 -8.92 -0.69 -7.01
CA GLU A 354 -9.18 -1.77 -6.06
C GLU A 354 -8.00 -2.74 -6.02
N LYS A 355 -7.56 -3.07 -4.80
CA LYS A 355 -6.51 -4.06 -4.58
C LYS A 355 -7.16 -5.44 -4.59
N GLN A 356 -6.77 -6.26 -5.56
CA GLN A 356 -7.20 -7.66 -5.58
C GLN A 356 -6.58 -8.38 -4.39
N VAL A 357 -7.44 -9.01 -3.59
CA VAL A 357 -6.99 -9.81 -2.45
C VAL A 357 -6.49 -11.17 -2.94
N GLU A 358 -5.36 -11.63 -2.40
CA GLU A 358 -4.77 -12.91 -2.78
C GLU A 358 -5.62 -14.08 -2.29
N ASP A 359 -6.10 -14.91 -3.23
CA ASP A 359 -6.71 -16.21 -2.92
C ASP A 359 -5.60 -17.23 -2.60
N VAL A 360 -5.24 -17.29 -1.32
CA VAL A 360 -4.20 -18.22 -0.82
C VAL A 360 -4.65 -19.69 -0.80
N LEU A 361 -5.92 -20.00 -1.06
CA LEU A 361 -6.45 -21.35 -1.12
C LEU A 361 -7.10 -21.62 -2.49
N ILE A 362 -6.30 -21.59 -3.57
CA ILE A 362 -6.79 -21.79 -4.95
C ILE A 362 -7.59 -23.10 -5.10
N ASP A 363 -7.22 -24.16 -4.37
CA ASP A 363 -7.90 -25.46 -4.38
C ASP A 363 -9.26 -25.42 -3.66
N GLU A 364 -10.33 -25.69 -4.41
CA GLU A 364 -11.71 -25.74 -3.89
C GLU A 364 -11.88 -26.72 -2.72
N HIS A 365 -11.20 -27.87 -2.73
CA HIS A 365 -11.27 -28.83 -1.62
C HIS A 365 -10.74 -28.22 -0.32
N LYS A 366 -9.70 -27.40 -0.39
CA LYS A 366 -9.16 -26.69 0.79
C LYS A 366 -10.09 -25.57 1.25
N LYS A 367 -10.79 -24.90 0.35
CA LYS A 367 -11.84 -23.91 0.72
C LYS A 367 -12.98 -24.61 1.48
N ILE A 368 -13.42 -25.77 1.01
CA ILE A 368 -14.43 -26.60 1.68
C ILE A 368 -13.92 -27.08 3.06
N GLU A 369 -12.68 -27.55 3.14
CA GLU A 369 -12.06 -27.97 4.40
C GLU A 369 -12.02 -26.82 5.42
N LEU A 370 -11.54 -25.64 5.02
CA LEU A 370 -11.54 -24.44 5.85
C LEU A 370 -12.93 -24.13 6.41
N LEU A 371 -13.94 -24.07 5.53
CA LEU A 371 -15.31 -23.76 5.94
C LEU A 371 -15.88 -24.84 6.86
N ASN A 372 -15.56 -26.12 6.64
CA ASN A 372 -15.93 -27.20 7.55
C ASN A 372 -15.26 -27.09 8.92
N LEU A 373 -13.98 -26.74 8.98
CA LEU A 373 -13.25 -26.56 10.24
C LEU A 373 -13.85 -25.43 11.08
N VAL A 374 -14.14 -24.29 10.46
CA VAL A 374 -14.75 -23.13 11.14
C VAL A 374 -16.17 -23.43 11.59
N ASN A 375 -17.00 -24.04 10.74
CA ASN A 375 -18.41 -24.27 11.06
C ASN A 375 -18.64 -25.54 11.91
N GLY A 376 -17.67 -26.45 12.00
CA GLY A 376 -17.75 -27.67 12.80
C GLY A 376 -17.16 -27.51 14.20
N ASN A 377 -15.94 -27.00 14.32
CA ASN A 377 -15.28 -26.80 15.62
C ASN A 377 -14.26 -25.66 15.57
N TRP A 378 -14.76 -24.42 15.51
CA TRP A 378 -13.92 -23.22 15.50
C TRP A 378 -12.94 -23.12 16.69
N SER A 379 -13.30 -23.72 17.83
CA SER A 379 -12.58 -23.61 19.09
C SER A 379 -11.25 -24.36 19.11
N ASN A 380 -11.07 -25.37 18.24
CA ASN A 380 -9.83 -26.13 18.12
C ASN A 380 -8.70 -25.36 17.39
N GLN A 381 -8.99 -24.17 16.86
CA GLN A 381 -8.09 -23.25 16.16
C GLN A 381 -7.40 -23.80 14.89
N LYS A 382 -7.61 -25.07 14.51
CA LYS A 382 -6.93 -25.70 13.36
C LYS A 382 -7.17 -24.96 12.04
N TRP A 383 -8.33 -24.32 11.90
CA TRP A 383 -8.68 -23.51 10.74
C TRP A 383 -7.72 -22.34 10.50
N ARG A 384 -6.99 -21.88 11.53
CA ARG A 384 -6.05 -20.75 11.40
C ARG A 384 -4.77 -21.13 10.65
N ASP A 385 -4.42 -22.41 10.61
CA ASP A 385 -3.18 -22.95 10.06
C ASP A 385 -3.39 -23.78 8.78
N VAL A 386 -4.50 -23.56 8.06
CA VAL A 386 -4.74 -24.20 6.75
C VAL A 386 -3.76 -23.74 5.66
N ILE A 387 -2.97 -22.71 5.95
CA ILE A 387 -1.81 -22.27 5.18
C ILE A 387 -0.58 -22.23 6.09
N ASN A 388 0.62 -22.19 5.50
CA ASN A 388 1.86 -21.97 6.25
C ASN A 388 1.91 -20.54 6.76
N VAL A 389 1.75 -20.35 8.07
CA VAL A 389 1.75 -19.02 8.69
C VAL A 389 3.14 -18.59 9.12
N VAL A 390 3.45 -17.30 8.96
CA VAL A 390 4.73 -16.71 9.37
C VAL A 390 4.83 -16.61 10.89
N LYS A 391 3.71 -16.36 11.56
CA LYS A 391 3.62 -16.20 13.02
C LYS A 391 2.20 -16.45 13.50
N ASN A 392 2.05 -16.97 14.72
CA ASN A 392 0.78 -17.19 15.40
C ASN A 392 0.76 -16.49 16.77
N TYR A 393 -0.37 -16.59 17.47
CA TYR A 393 -0.49 -16.04 18.82
C TYR A 393 0.32 -16.86 19.82
N THR A 394 0.88 -16.19 20.83
CA THR A 394 1.45 -16.86 22.00
C THR A 394 0.35 -17.56 22.79
N ASP A 395 0.72 -18.55 23.62
CA ASP A 395 -0.22 -19.24 24.49
C ASP A 395 -0.95 -18.28 25.44
N GLU A 396 -0.26 -17.26 25.97
CA GLU A 396 -0.83 -16.23 26.83
C GLU A 396 -1.88 -15.38 26.07
N HIS A 397 -1.57 -14.96 24.84
CA HIS A 397 -2.52 -14.24 24.00
C HIS A 397 -3.72 -15.13 23.62
N LEU A 398 -3.50 -16.40 23.27
CA LEU A 398 -4.58 -17.34 22.95
C LEU A 398 -5.48 -17.58 24.16
N ALA A 399 -4.91 -17.78 25.35
CA ALA A 399 -5.65 -17.90 26.61
C ALA A 399 -6.52 -16.66 26.86
N TYR A 400 -6.00 -15.46 26.63
CA TYR A 400 -6.78 -14.23 26.70
C TYR A 400 -7.96 -14.24 25.72
N ARG A 401 -7.74 -14.59 24.45
CA ARG A 401 -8.77 -14.61 23.41
C ARG A 401 -9.88 -15.62 23.68
N MET A 402 -9.55 -16.75 24.31
CA MET A 402 -10.48 -17.82 24.66
C MET A 402 -11.19 -17.62 26.01
N SER A 403 -10.69 -16.71 26.86
CA SER A 403 -11.34 -16.35 28.13
C SER A 403 -12.46 -15.33 27.91
N TYR A 404 -13.51 -15.31 28.75
CA TYR A 404 -14.59 -14.33 28.69
C TYR A 404 -15.07 -13.94 30.10
N GLY A 405 -15.77 -12.82 30.23
CA GLY A 405 -16.38 -12.37 31.48
C GLY A 405 -15.38 -12.29 32.65
N SER A 406 -15.78 -12.82 33.81
CA SER A 406 -14.95 -12.85 35.03
C SER A 406 -13.64 -13.60 34.83
N ASN A 407 -13.61 -14.67 34.03
CA ASN A 407 -12.38 -15.43 33.77
C ASN A 407 -11.36 -14.57 33.03
N ARG A 408 -11.81 -13.78 32.05
CA ARG A 408 -10.94 -12.81 31.35
C ARG A 408 -10.45 -11.74 32.31
N ALA A 409 -11.33 -11.18 33.13
CA ALA A 409 -10.95 -10.15 34.10
C ALA A 409 -9.90 -10.64 35.11
N THR A 410 -10.03 -11.88 35.59
CA THR A 410 -9.03 -12.52 36.46
C THR A 410 -7.70 -12.70 35.74
N LEU A 411 -7.71 -13.23 34.51
CA LEU A 411 -6.50 -13.39 33.71
C LEU A 411 -5.79 -12.06 33.47
N VAL A 412 -6.52 -11.00 33.12
CA VAL A 412 -5.94 -9.65 32.93
C VAL A 412 -5.28 -9.13 34.21
N LYS A 413 -5.90 -9.34 35.38
CA LYS A 413 -5.31 -8.97 36.67
C LYS A 413 -4.02 -9.73 36.96
N THR A 414 -3.99 -11.03 36.65
CA THR A 414 -2.77 -11.86 36.76
C THR A 414 -1.67 -11.31 35.86
N ILE A 415 -1.96 -11.10 34.57
CA ILE A 415 -1.00 -10.54 33.60
C ILE A 415 -0.47 -9.19 34.08
N TYR A 416 -1.34 -8.29 34.56
CA TYR A 416 -0.93 -7.00 35.08
C TYR A 416 0.02 -7.13 36.29
N ASN A 417 -0.30 -8.00 37.25
CA ASN A 417 0.56 -8.22 38.42
C ASN A 417 1.94 -8.76 38.00
N ASP A 418 1.96 -9.74 37.09
CA ASP A 418 3.18 -10.42 36.67
C ASP A 418 4.08 -9.56 35.78
N ARG A 419 3.48 -8.80 34.84
CA ARG A 419 4.20 -8.05 33.81
C ARG A 419 4.44 -6.59 34.16
N CYS A 420 3.50 -5.95 34.86
CA CYS A 420 3.51 -4.50 35.08
C CYS A 420 3.98 -4.14 36.49
N LYS A 421 3.37 -4.70 37.54
CA LYS A 421 3.73 -4.38 38.93
C LYS A 421 5.12 -4.86 39.32
N ASN A 422 5.50 -6.09 38.95
CA ASN A 422 6.77 -6.68 39.35
C ASN A 422 8.00 -6.11 38.62
N LYS A 423 7.82 -5.16 37.69
CA LYS A 423 8.91 -4.53 36.92
C LYS A 423 9.18 -3.06 37.27
N GLY A 424 8.53 -2.49 38.29
CA GLY A 424 8.84 -1.13 38.77
C GLY A 424 8.61 -0.02 37.75
N ILE A 425 7.67 -0.21 36.81
CA ILE A 425 7.21 0.84 35.89
C ILE A 425 6.02 1.52 36.57
N ASN A 426 6.30 2.48 37.45
CA ASN A 426 5.34 3.48 37.93
C ASN A 426 5.68 4.81 37.30
#